data_AF-A0A7V8U8I6-F1
#
_entry.id   AF-A0A7V8U8I6-F1
#
_cell.length_a   1.000
_cell.length_b   1.000
_cell.length_c   1.000
_cell.angle_alpha   90.00
_cell.angle_beta   90.00
_cell.angle_gamma   90.00
#
_symmetry.space_group_name_H-M   'P 1'
#
loop_
_entity.id
_entity.type
_entity.pdbx_description
1 polymer ?
#
loop_
_entity_poly.entity_id
_entity_poly.type
_entity_poly.pdbx_seq_one_letter_code
_entity_poly.pdbx_strand_id
1 'polypeptide(L)'
;MIRTLLTLALLTMPLAACAQDAPPAAERDMPVITGGWSKAALTPEIEAVAVWAFNAMDVPGAELAEIENISQQVVAGMNYRMDLVFTDGRRWRVQVYQNLAGERSLTSAQAVK
;
A
#
# COMPACT_ATOMS: atom_id res chain seq x y z
N MET A 1 25.90 50.84 -43.27
CA MET A 1 25.32 49.59 -42.72
C MET A 1 24.80 49.91 -41.32
N ILE A 2 23.50 49.73 -41.12
CA ILE A 2 22.70 50.15 -39.95
C ILE A 2 22.70 49.01 -38.92
N ARG A 3 22.78 49.34 -37.62
CA ARG A 3 22.37 48.44 -36.53
C ARG A 3 21.93 49.25 -35.31
N THR A 4 20.67 49.65 -35.32
CA THR A 4 19.96 50.24 -34.18
C THR A 4 19.44 49.07 -33.32
N LEU A 5 19.94 48.94 -32.09
CA LEU A 5 19.39 47.98 -31.11
C LEU A 5 18.16 48.60 -30.43
N LEU A 6 17.03 47.91 -30.54
CA LEU A 6 15.78 48.23 -29.86
C LEU A 6 15.60 47.24 -28.70
N THR A 7 15.76 47.69 -27.46
CA THR A 7 15.50 46.90 -26.26
C THR A 7 14.04 47.12 -25.81
N LEU A 8 13.23 46.06 -25.87
CA LEU A 8 11.84 46.06 -25.44
C LEU A 8 11.75 45.55 -23.99
N ALA A 9 11.33 46.42 -23.06
CA ALA A 9 11.11 46.08 -21.66
C ALA A 9 9.75 45.35 -21.50
N LEU A 10 9.79 44.14 -20.91
CA LEU A 10 8.60 43.34 -20.61
C LEU A 10 8.10 43.64 -19.18
N LEU A 11 6.91 44.22 -19.08
CA LEU A 11 6.21 44.55 -17.84
C LEU A 11 5.42 43.32 -17.36
N THR A 12 5.72 42.79 -16.17
CA THR A 12 5.05 41.62 -15.60
C THR A 12 3.88 42.03 -14.69
N MET A 13 2.64 41.64 -15.03
CA MET A 13 1.47 41.76 -14.16
C MET A 13 1.33 40.51 -13.26
N PRO A 14 1.12 40.66 -11.94
CA PRO A 14 0.82 39.53 -11.07
C PRO A 14 -0.66 39.15 -11.18
N LEU A 15 -0.93 37.92 -11.62
CA LEU A 15 -2.25 37.31 -11.58
C LEU A 15 -2.57 36.94 -10.13
N ALA A 16 -3.51 37.66 -9.51
CA ALA A 16 -4.13 37.25 -8.25
C ALA A 16 -5.04 36.04 -8.54
N ALA A 17 -4.61 34.85 -8.13
CA ALA A 17 -5.39 33.62 -8.20
C ALA A 17 -6.36 33.58 -7.02
N CYS A 18 -7.66 33.53 -7.32
CA CYS A 18 -8.71 33.30 -6.31
C CYS A 18 -8.57 31.88 -5.75
N ALA A 19 -8.26 31.76 -4.46
CA ALA A 19 -8.49 30.52 -3.72
C ALA A 19 -9.97 30.50 -3.30
N GLN A 20 -10.75 29.55 -3.83
CA GLN A 20 -12.06 29.20 -3.28
C GLN A 20 -11.87 28.01 -2.34
N ASP A 21 -12.26 28.17 -1.07
CA ASP A 21 -12.34 27.08 -0.11
C ASP A 21 -13.33 26.03 -0.63
N ALA A 22 -12.82 24.84 -0.95
CA ALA A 22 -13.62 23.72 -1.42
C ALA A 22 -14.39 23.10 -0.24
N PRO A 23 -15.68 22.74 -0.40
CA PRO A 23 -16.42 22.01 0.61
C PRO A 23 -15.76 20.64 0.90
N PRO A 24 -15.90 20.09 2.12
CA PRO A 24 -15.36 18.78 2.46
C PRO A 24 -15.93 17.72 1.52
N ALA A 25 -15.04 16.94 0.91
CA ALA A 25 -15.38 15.92 -0.07
C ALA A 25 -16.30 14.86 0.57
N ALA A 26 -17.50 14.69 0.01
CA ALA A 26 -18.36 13.57 0.35
C ALA A 26 -17.64 12.25 0.00
N GLU A 27 -17.52 11.34 0.97
CA GLU A 27 -17.02 9.98 0.74
C GLU A 27 -17.90 9.30 -0.30
N ARG A 28 -17.33 9.06 -1.49
CA ARG A 28 -18.00 8.34 -2.56
C ARG A 28 -17.74 6.85 -2.36
N ASP A 29 -18.81 6.05 -2.28
CA ASP A 29 -18.74 4.60 -2.46
C ASP A 29 -18.21 4.31 -3.87
N MET A 30 -16.90 4.20 -3.99
CA MET A 30 -16.22 3.88 -5.25
C MET A 30 -16.23 2.36 -5.45
N PRO A 31 -16.56 1.88 -6.66
CA PRO A 31 -16.53 0.45 -6.95
C PRO A 31 -15.12 -0.12 -6.74
N VAL A 32 -15.04 -1.30 -6.10
CA VAL A 32 -13.79 -2.01 -5.86
C VAL A 32 -13.22 -2.49 -7.20
N ILE A 33 -12.10 -1.92 -7.63
CA ILE A 33 -11.36 -2.37 -8.80
C ILE A 33 -10.56 -3.63 -8.45
N THR A 34 -10.91 -4.77 -9.03
CA THR A 34 -10.22 -6.06 -8.80
C THR A 34 -8.97 -6.20 -9.67
N GLY A 35 -7.99 -6.99 -9.22
CA GLY A 35 -6.76 -7.31 -9.95
C GLY A 35 -5.54 -6.45 -9.56
N GLY A 36 -5.76 -5.25 -9.02
CA GLY A 36 -4.74 -4.46 -8.34
C GLY A 36 -4.58 -4.85 -6.86
N TRP A 37 -3.56 -4.30 -6.21
CA TRP A 37 -3.48 -4.33 -4.75
C TRP A 37 -4.50 -3.36 -4.16
N SER A 38 -5.27 -3.82 -3.18
CA SER A 38 -6.17 -2.99 -2.39
C SER A 38 -5.95 -3.22 -0.90
N LYS A 39 -6.23 -2.19 -0.09
CA LYS A 39 -6.24 -2.32 1.37
C LYS A 39 -7.32 -3.32 1.78
N ALA A 40 -7.01 -4.18 2.75
CA ALA A 40 -7.96 -5.13 3.31
C ALA A 40 -8.09 -4.92 4.83
N ALA A 41 -9.26 -5.30 5.37
CA ALA A 41 -9.48 -5.37 6.81
C ALA A 41 -8.96 -6.71 7.36
N LEU A 42 -8.70 -6.77 8.66
CA LEU A 42 -8.45 -8.04 9.32
C LEU A 42 -9.76 -8.84 9.41
N THR A 43 -9.80 -9.98 8.73
CA THR A 43 -10.91 -10.94 8.79
C THR A 43 -10.39 -12.27 9.33
N PRO A 44 -11.24 -13.19 9.82
CA PRO A 44 -10.79 -14.51 10.29
C PRO A 44 -9.99 -15.30 9.23
N GLU A 45 -10.33 -15.12 7.95
CA GLU A 45 -9.60 -15.73 6.85
C GLU A 45 -8.18 -15.16 6.72
N ILE A 46 -8.04 -13.83 6.75
CA ILE A 46 -6.75 -13.16 6.66
C ILE A 46 -5.90 -13.43 7.90
N GLU A 47 -6.51 -13.50 9.07
CA GLU A 47 -5.84 -13.92 10.31
C GLU A 47 -5.28 -15.35 10.16
N ALA A 48 -6.06 -16.29 9.64
CA ALA A 48 -5.59 -17.64 9.38
C ALA A 48 -4.45 -17.70 8.34
N VAL A 49 -4.44 -16.80 7.36
CA VAL A 49 -3.33 -16.64 6.41
C VAL A 49 -2.10 -16.05 7.11
N ALA A 50 -2.28 -15.06 7.97
CA ALA A 50 -1.21 -14.42 8.73
C ALA A 50 -0.51 -15.40 9.69
N VAL A 51 -1.29 -16.15 10.46
CA VAL A 51 -0.80 -17.19 11.37
C VAL A 51 -0.07 -18.29 10.59
N TRP A 52 -0.60 -18.69 9.44
CA TRP A 52 0.10 -19.63 8.56
C TRP A 52 1.44 -19.08 8.08
N ALA A 53 1.49 -17.82 7.62
CA ALA A 53 2.73 -17.17 7.20
C ALA A 53 3.74 -17.07 8.35
N PHE A 54 3.28 -16.68 9.54
CA PHE A 54 4.10 -16.60 10.74
C PHE A 54 4.80 -17.94 11.03
N ASN A 55 4.03 -19.03 11.06
CA ASN A 55 4.57 -20.37 11.27
C ASN A 55 5.49 -20.82 10.13
N ALA A 56 5.17 -20.48 8.87
CA ALA A 56 5.97 -20.84 7.70
C ALA A 56 7.35 -20.14 7.66
N MET A 57 7.53 -19.01 8.35
CA MET A 57 8.84 -18.38 8.49
C MET A 57 9.76 -19.12 9.46
N ASP A 58 9.23 -19.97 10.33
CA ASP A 58 9.97 -20.81 11.29
C ASP A 58 11.04 -20.04 12.08
N VAL A 59 10.66 -18.86 12.61
CA VAL A 59 11.59 -18.01 13.38
C VAL A 59 11.64 -18.50 14.83
N PRO A 60 12.78 -19.03 15.32
CA PRO A 60 12.85 -19.60 16.66
C PRO A 60 12.57 -18.58 17.75
N GLY A 61 11.71 -18.94 18.70
CA GLY A 61 11.36 -18.13 19.86
C GLY A 61 10.60 -16.84 19.53
N ALA A 62 10.12 -16.68 18.29
CA ALA A 62 9.22 -15.59 17.95
C ALA A 62 7.79 -15.92 18.40
N GLU A 63 7.02 -14.89 18.73
CA GLU A 63 5.58 -14.95 18.92
C GLU A 63 4.94 -13.80 18.13
N LEU A 64 3.79 -14.07 17.49
CA LEU A 64 3.04 -13.07 16.75
C LEU A 64 2.24 -12.20 17.73
N ALA A 65 2.49 -10.89 17.72
CA ALA A 65 1.75 -9.92 18.54
C ALA A 65 0.62 -9.25 17.75
N GLU A 66 0.93 -8.72 16.56
CA GLU A 66 -0.02 -7.93 15.77
C GLU A 66 0.12 -8.18 14.26
N ILE A 67 -0.96 -7.90 13.52
CA ILE A 67 -1.03 -7.97 12.06
C ILE A 67 -1.42 -6.59 11.54
N GLU A 68 -0.56 -5.97 10.74
CA GLU A 68 -0.73 -4.61 10.24
C GLU A 68 -0.59 -4.51 8.70
N ASN A 69 -0.91 -3.33 8.14
CA ASN A 69 -0.69 -2.99 6.72
C ASN A 69 -1.20 -4.04 5.71
N ILE A 70 -2.40 -4.57 5.97
CA ILE A 70 -2.99 -5.65 5.20
C ILE A 70 -3.42 -5.13 3.82
N SER A 71 -2.95 -5.80 2.78
CA SER A 71 -3.38 -5.61 1.40
C SER A 71 -3.66 -6.96 0.74
N GLN A 72 -4.58 -6.99 -0.19
CA GLN A 72 -4.89 -8.16 -0.99
C GLN A 72 -4.89 -7.85 -2.49
N GLN A 73 -4.72 -8.88 -3.30
CA GLN A 73 -4.82 -8.79 -4.75
C GLN A 73 -5.42 -10.09 -5.30
N VAL A 74 -6.44 -9.95 -6.13
CA VAL A 74 -7.02 -11.06 -6.88
C VAL A 74 -6.11 -11.39 -8.06
N VAL A 75 -5.74 -12.66 -8.20
CA VAL A 75 -4.96 -13.23 -9.32
C VAL A 75 -5.63 -14.53 -9.79
N ALA A 76 -4.88 -15.53 -10.26
CA ALA A 76 -5.37 -16.90 -10.39
C ALA A 76 -5.50 -17.60 -9.02
N GLY A 77 -6.13 -16.92 -8.06
CA GLY A 77 -6.04 -17.16 -6.62
C GLY A 77 -6.06 -15.82 -5.88
N MET A 78 -5.45 -15.79 -4.69
CA MET A 78 -5.34 -14.59 -3.85
C MET A 78 -3.89 -14.36 -3.42
N ASN A 79 -3.42 -13.13 -3.60
CA ASN A 79 -2.22 -12.66 -2.93
C ASN A 79 -2.63 -11.86 -1.69
N TYR A 80 -1.95 -12.10 -0.58
CA TYR A 80 -2.05 -11.32 0.65
C TYR A 80 -0.68 -10.73 0.97
N ARG A 81 -0.64 -9.48 1.38
CA ARG A 81 0.56 -8.81 1.88
C ARG A 81 0.22 -8.14 3.20
N MET A 82 1.06 -8.36 4.20
CA MET A 82 0.84 -7.85 5.55
C MET A 82 2.18 -7.70 6.28
N ASP A 83 2.17 -6.88 7.31
CA ASP A 83 3.27 -6.77 8.24
C ASP A 83 2.92 -7.57 9.51
N LEU A 84 3.78 -8.51 9.87
CA LEU A 84 3.70 -9.28 11.11
C LEU A 84 4.60 -8.61 12.14
N VAL A 85 4.03 -8.22 13.27
CA VAL A 85 4.76 -7.63 14.40
C VAL A 85 4.91 -8.70 15.47
N PHE A 86 6.14 -8.96 15.90
CA PHE A 86 6.43 -9.94 16.94
C PHE A 86 6.42 -9.29 18.32
N THR A 87 6.30 -10.10 19.37
CA THR A 87 6.32 -9.64 20.76
C THR A 87 7.64 -8.96 21.16
N ASP A 88 8.74 -9.28 20.50
CA ASP A 88 10.05 -8.65 20.69
C ASP A 88 10.27 -7.37 19.84
N GLY A 89 9.23 -6.91 19.16
CA GLY A 89 9.24 -5.70 18.33
C GLY A 89 9.81 -5.88 16.93
N ARG A 90 10.31 -7.07 16.56
CA ARG A 90 10.69 -7.35 15.16
C ARG A 90 9.46 -7.27 14.27
N ARG A 91 9.63 -6.69 13.08
CA ARG A 91 8.58 -6.54 12.08
C ARG A 91 8.98 -7.20 10.78
N TRP A 92 8.07 -7.96 10.19
CA TRP A 92 8.29 -8.67 8.93
C TRP A 92 7.17 -8.38 7.94
N ARG A 93 7.52 -7.88 6.76
CA ARG A 93 6.60 -7.81 5.63
C ARG A 93 6.57 -9.14 4.91
N VAL A 94 5.43 -9.80 4.93
CA VAL A 94 5.23 -11.09 4.27
C VAL A 94 4.28 -10.96 3.09
N GLN A 95 4.48 -11.82 2.10
CA GLN A 95 3.54 -12.03 1.01
C GLN A 95 3.19 -13.52 0.92
N VAL A 96 1.90 -13.81 0.92
CA VAL A 96 1.36 -15.16 0.79
C VAL A 96 0.56 -15.22 -0.49
N TYR A 97 0.81 -16.26 -1.29
CA TYR A 97 -0.08 -16.66 -2.38
C TYR A 97 -0.94 -17.82 -1.91
N GLN A 98 -2.24 -17.76 -2.15
CA GLN A 98 -3.19 -18.86 -1.97
C GLN A 98 -3.84 -19.20 -3.31
N ASN A 99 -3.74 -20.45 -3.73
CA ASN A 99 -4.37 -20.90 -4.98
C ASN A 99 -5.87 -21.17 -4.79
N LEU A 100 -6.58 -21.49 -5.88
CA LEU A 100 -8.03 -21.77 -5.87
C LEU A 100 -8.41 -23.05 -5.09
N ALA A 101 -7.45 -23.94 -4.81
CA ALA A 101 -7.65 -25.11 -3.95
C ALA A 101 -7.40 -24.79 -2.45
N GLY A 102 -7.01 -23.56 -2.13
CA GLY A 102 -6.73 -23.11 -0.76
C GLY A 102 -5.31 -23.38 -0.30
N GLU A 103 -4.44 -23.97 -1.13
CA GLU A 103 -3.04 -24.22 -0.80
C GLU A 103 -2.25 -22.91 -0.76
N ARG A 104 -1.35 -22.77 0.21
CA ARG A 104 -0.64 -21.53 0.51
C ARG A 104 0.86 -21.66 0.26
N SER A 105 1.47 -20.57 -0.20
CA SER A 105 2.92 -20.43 -0.36
C SER A 105 3.37 -19.06 0.16
N LEU A 106 4.44 -19.05 0.97
CA LEU A 106 5.10 -17.84 1.40
C LEU A 106 6.02 -17.38 0.27
N THR A 107 5.59 -16.37 -0.50
CA THR A 107 6.32 -15.91 -1.68
C THR A 107 7.35 -14.83 -1.37
N SER A 108 7.23 -14.19 -0.20
CA SER A 108 8.23 -13.26 0.32
C SER A 108 8.11 -13.14 1.85
N ALA A 109 9.25 -12.97 2.52
CA ALA A 109 9.35 -12.55 3.92
C ALA A 109 10.58 -11.64 4.08
N GLN A 110 10.36 -10.41 4.50
CA GLN A 110 11.40 -9.38 4.57
C GLN A 110 11.29 -8.63 5.88
N ALA A 111 12.39 -8.50 6.62
CA ALA A 111 12.43 -7.66 7.81
C ALA A 111 12.16 -6.19 7.42
N VAL A 112 11.27 -5.52 8.14
CA VAL A 112 11.01 -4.09 8.00
C VAL A 112 11.99 -3.36 8.92
N LYS A 113 12.76 -2.43 8.37
CA LYS A 113 13.72 -1.60 9.10
C LYS A 113 13.05 -0.41 9.77
#